data_AF-A0A0T2Q6I2-F1
#
_entry.id   AF-A0A0T2Q6I2-F1
#
_cell.length_a   1.000
_cell.length_b   1.000
_cell.length_c   1.000
_cell.angle_alpha   90.00
_cell.angle_beta   90.00
_cell.angle_gamma   90.00
#
_symmetry.space_group_name_H-M   'P 1'
#
loop_
_entity.id
_entity.type
_entity.pdbx_description
1 polymer ?
#
loop_
_entity_poly.entity_id
_entity_poly.type
_entity_poly.pdbx_seq_one_letter_code
_entity_poly.pdbx_strand_id
1 'polypeptide(L)'
;MATPTEHHPSVHKLLTFLARIPAVKTNETPWGGFGSGIDENGWWVKFWLDIDHHLAWSSVQEIGHVLNELSVVERLPTIFKPVSPPPYLNGGPREYLAWVIECRDGKFKPGTVADWLEGRLPTPVDDIAAWPDED
;
A
#
# COMPACT_ATOMS: atom_id res chain seq x y z
N MET A 1 5.58 -27.26 0.05
CA MET A 1 5.51 -25.97 0.76
C MET A 1 6.18 -24.95 -0.14
N ALA A 2 5.46 -23.94 -0.62
CA ALA A 2 6.09 -22.87 -1.38
C ALA A 2 7.04 -22.12 -0.44
N THR A 3 8.31 -22.00 -0.81
CA THR A 3 9.26 -21.18 -0.09
C THR A 3 8.66 -19.77 0.02
N PRO A 4 8.58 -19.15 1.22
CA PRO A 4 8.17 -17.76 1.33
C PRO A 4 9.02 -16.96 0.35
N THR A 5 8.38 -16.30 -0.61
CA THR A 5 9.09 -15.49 -1.58
C THR A 5 9.73 -14.36 -0.81
N GLU A 6 11.04 -14.42 -0.61
CA GLU A 6 11.77 -13.39 0.12
C GLU A 6 11.63 -12.08 -0.67
N HIS A 7 11.05 -11.07 -0.03
CA HIS A 7 10.92 -9.76 -0.65
C HIS A 7 12.29 -9.12 -0.79
N HIS A 8 12.53 -8.42 -1.89
CA HIS A 8 13.78 -7.71 -2.10
C HIS A 8 14.01 -6.68 -0.97
N PRO A 9 15.22 -6.57 -0.37
CA PRO A 9 15.47 -5.69 0.78
C PRO A 9 15.04 -4.23 0.60
N SER A 10 15.06 -3.72 -0.62
CA SER A 10 14.64 -2.33 -0.91
C SER A 10 13.16 -2.05 -0.65
N VAL A 11 12.29 -3.07 -0.64
CA VAL A 11 10.85 -2.88 -0.35
C VAL A 11 10.53 -2.96 1.13
N HIS A 12 11.42 -3.51 1.97
CA HIS A 12 11.12 -3.80 3.38
C HIS A 12 10.63 -2.57 4.15
N LYS A 13 11.27 -1.42 3.96
CA LYS A 13 10.85 -0.17 4.61
C LYS A 13 9.41 0.21 4.29
N LEU A 14 9.01 0.06 3.02
CA LEU A 14 7.65 0.36 2.58
C LEU A 14 6.65 -0.67 3.15
N LEU A 15 6.99 -1.96 3.14
CA LEU A 15 6.13 -3.00 3.72
C LEU A 15 5.91 -2.78 5.22
N THR A 16 6.98 -2.51 5.96
CA THR A 16 6.91 -2.22 7.40
C THR A 16 6.07 -0.99 7.68
N PHE A 17 6.17 0.06 6.86
CA PHE A 17 5.32 1.24 7.01
C PHE A 17 3.85 0.92 6.74
N LEU A 18 3.53 0.26 5.62
CA LEU A 18 2.16 -0.08 5.26
C LEU A 18 1.49 -0.98 6.31
N ALA A 19 2.24 -1.89 6.94
CA ALA A 19 1.75 -2.76 8.01
C ALA A 19 1.28 -1.99 9.26
N ARG A 20 1.70 -0.74 9.43
CA ARG A 20 1.29 0.12 10.56
C ARG A 20 -0.04 0.84 10.31
N ILE A 21 -0.48 0.93 9.07
CA ILE A 21 -1.75 1.61 8.73
C ILE A 21 -2.91 0.74 9.26
N PRO A 22 -3.81 1.26 10.11
CA PRO A 22 -4.81 0.45 10.81
C PRO A 22 -5.71 -0.38 9.90
N ALA A 23 -6.09 0.18 8.75
CA ALA A 23 -6.96 -0.50 7.80
C ALA A 23 -6.23 -1.52 6.91
N VAL A 24 -4.91 -1.66 6.97
CA VAL A 24 -4.17 -2.64 6.17
C VAL A 24 -4.27 -4.02 6.79
N LYS A 25 -4.73 -5.00 6.00
CA LYS A 25 -4.79 -6.40 6.42
C LYS A 25 -3.40 -7.01 6.46
N THR A 26 -3.01 -7.51 7.63
CA THR A 26 -1.84 -8.35 7.82
C THR A 26 -2.22 -9.76 8.29
N ASN A 27 -1.39 -10.76 8.00
CA ASN A 27 -1.59 -12.15 8.44
C ASN A 27 -0.32 -12.74 9.08
N GLU A 28 -0.37 -14.02 9.47
CA GLU A 28 0.72 -14.74 10.14
C GLU A 28 1.93 -15.08 9.25
N THR A 29 1.88 -14.77 7.95
CA THR A 29 3.06 -14.99 7.09
C THR A 29 4.20 -14.06 7.49
N PRO A 30 5.47 -14.42 7.24
CA PRO A 30 6.63 -13.61 7.64
C PRO A 30 6.59 -12.16 7.14
N TRP A 31 5.84 -11.90 6.07
CA TRP A 31 5.69 -10.60 5.44
C TRP A 31 4.25 -10.10 5.44
N GLY A 32 3.44 -10.49 6.43
CA GLY A 32 2.11 -9.91 6.64
C GLY A 32 1.13 -10.10 5.48
N GLY A 33 1.39 -11.01 4.55
CA GLY A 33 0.55 -11.26 3.38
C GLY A 33 0.81 -10.32 2.21
N PHE A 34 1.80 -9.43 2.29
CA PHE A 34 2.16 -8.53 1.19
C PHE A 34 2.68 -9.30 -0.04
N GLY A 35 2.46 -8.73 -1.23
CA GLY A 35 3.14 -9.13 -2.46
C GLY A 35 4.11 -8.03 -2.89
N SER A 36 5.21 -8.38 -3.55
CA SER A 36 6.04 -7.40 -4.25
C SER A 36 6.78 -7.99 -5.43
N GLY A 37 7.21 -7.14 -6.35
CA GLY A 37 8.17 -7.48 -7.40
C GLY A 37 9.08 -6.31 -7.72
N ILE A 38 10.29 -6.63 -8.15
CA ILE A 38 11.28 -5.66 -8.61
C ILE A 38 11.95 -6.21 -9.88
N ASP A 39 12.14 -5.33 -10.85
CA ASP A 39 12.92 -5.60 -12.06
C ASP A 39 13.69 -4.33 -12.47
N GLU A 40 14.35 -4.37 -13.63
CA GLU A 40 15.11 -3.23 -14.17
C GLU A 40 14.23 -2.02 -14.55
N ASN A 41 12.93 -2.26 -14.79
CA ASN A 41 11.97 -1.27 -15.26
C ASN A 41 11.16 -0.67 -14.12
N GLY A 42 11.21 -1.23 -12.91
CA GLY A 42 10.51 -0.69 -11.77
C GLY A 42 10.23 -1.69 -10.66
N TRP A 43 9.20 -1.37 -9.87
CA TRP A 43 8.79 -2.17 -8.74
C TRP A 43 7.30 -2.01 -8.46
N TRP A 44 6.75 -2.99 -7.76
CA TRP A 44 5.38 -2.94 -7.25
C TRP A 44 5.29 -3.58 -5.86
N VAL A 45 4.34 -3.08 -5.07
CA VAL A 45 3.90 -3.65 -3.79
C VAL A 45 2.39 -3.83 -3.86
N LYS A 46 1.90 -5.00 -3.46
CA LYS A 46 0.48 -5.36 -3.40
C LYS A 46 0.07 -5.62 -1.95
N PHE A 47 -1.06 -5.07 -1.55
CA PHE A 47 -1.63 -5.26 -0.23
C PHE A 47 -3.17 -5.26 -0.26
N TRP A 48 -3.77 -5.56 0.89
CA TRP A 48 -5.21 -5.62 1.08
C TRP A 48 -5.60 -4.67 2.21
N LEU A 49 -6.77 -4.07 2.09
CA LEU A 49 -7.40 -3.31 3.17
C LEU A 49 -8.53 -4.12 3.77
N ASP A 50 -8.79 -3.91 5.05
CA ASP A 50 -10.04 -4.30 5.67
C ASP A 50 -11.12 -3.30 5.33
N ILE A 51 -11.88 -3.58 4.26
CA ILE A 51 -12.89 -2.65 3.74
C ILE A 51 -14.07 -2.41 4.68
N ASP A 52 -14.22 -3.24 5.72
CA ASP A 52 -15.23 -3.07 6.77
C ASP A 52 -14.66 -2.24 7.95
N HIS A 53 -13.36 -1.89 7.95
CA HIS A 53 -12.75 -0.99 8.93
C HIS A 53 -13.15 0.46 8.65
N HIS A 54 -13.54 1.22 9.68
CA HIS A 54 -14.01 2.62 9.54
C HIS A 54 -12.99 3.52 8.81
N LEU A 55 -11.69 3.37 9.06
CA LEU A 55 -10.63 4.11 8.36
C LEU A 55 -10.27 3.60 6.95
N ALA A 56 -10.96 2.61 6.38
CA ALA A 56 -10.54 2.00 5.13
C ALA A 56 -10.53 2.99 3.96
N TRP A 57 -11.58 3.80 3.83
CA TRP A 57 -11.71 4.72 2.71
C TRP A 57 -10.93 6.02 2.94
N SER A 58 -10.86 6.53 4.18
CA SER A 58 -9.88 7.56 4.56
C SER A 58 -8.44 7.15 4.23
N SER A 59 -8.06 5.89 4.49
CA SER A 59 -6.74 5.36 4.12
C SER A 59 -6.53 5.38 2.60
N VAL A 60 -7.54 4.96 1.81
CA VAL A 60 -7.47 5.03 0.34
C VAL A 60 -7.33 6.48 -0.14
N GLN A 61 -8.06 7.42 0.47
CA GLN A 61 -8.03 8.83 0.12
C GLN A 61 -6.66 9.45 0.42
N GLU A 62 -6.14 9.28 1.63
CA GLU A 62 -4.84 9.82 2.06
C GLU A 62 -3.68 9.23 1.23
N ILE A 63 -3.63 7.90 1.08
CA ILE A 63 -2.59 7.24 0.27
C ILE A 63 -2.71 7.67 -1.20
N GLY A 64 -3.93 7.73 -1.73
CA GLY A 64 -4.20 8.18 -3.09
C GLY A 64 -3.76 9.64 -3.29
N HIS A 65 -4.03 10.51 -2.33
CA HIS A 65 -3.62 11.91 -2.40
C HIS A 65 -2.09 12.03 -2.45
N VAL A 66 -1.37 11.35 -1.54
CA VAL A 66 0.10 11.39 -1.49
C VAL A 66 0.74 10.80 -2.75
N LEU A 67 0.25 9.65 -3.22
CA LEU A 67 0.91 8.89 -4.29
C LEU A 67 0.44 9.26 -5.70
N ASN A 68 -0.79 9.78 -5.85
CA ASN A 68 -1.37 10.14 -7.15
C ASN A 68 -1.57 11.64 -7.34
N GLU A 69 -1.95 12.41 -6.31
CA GLU A 69 -2.51 13.77 -6.47
C GLU A 69 -1.59 14.93 -6.04
N LEU A 70 -0.75 14.78 -5.01
CA LEU A 70 0.32 15.75 -4.67
C LEU A 70 1.35 15.97 -5.81
N SER A 71 1.16 15.22 -6.89
CA SER A 71 1.72 15.34 -8.24
C SER A 71 1.35 16.62 -9.03
N VAL A 72 0.88 17.69 -8.39
CA VAL A 72 0.79 19.01 -9.07
C VAL A 72 2.03 19.86 -8.81
N VAL A 73 2.72 19.68 -7.68
CA VAL A 73 3.93 20.47 -7.32
C VAL A 73 5.18 19.58 -7.24
N GLU A 74 5.05 18.33 -6.78
CA GLU A 74 6.15 17.35 -6.70
C GLU A 74 5.65 15.98 -7.19
N ARG A 75 5.85 15.66 -8.48
CA ARG A 75 5.38 14.40 -9.08
C ARG A 75 6.21 13.21 -8.62
N LEU A 76 5.64 12.37 -7.76
CA LEU A 76 6.16 11.01 -7.57
C LEU A 76 5.88 10.17 -8.83
N PRO A 77 6.82 9.36 -9.32
CA PRO A 77 6.61 8.46 -10.45
C PRO A 77 5.85 7.19 -10.04
N THR A 78 4.89 7.31 -9.12
CA THR A 78 4.11 6.20 -8.53
C THR A 78 2.66 6.23 -8.97
N ILE A 79 2.01 5.06 -8.93
CA ILE A 79 0.57 4.90 -9.12
C ILE A 79 0.05 4.02 -7.99
N PHE A 80 -1.00 4.50 -7.32
CA PHE A 80 -1.83 3.73 -6.38
C PHE A 80 -3.18 3.42 -7.01
N LYS A 81 -3.53 2.13 -7.12
CA LYS A 81 -4.77 1.68 -7.78
C LYS A 81 -5.31 0.36 -7.22
N PRO A 82 -6.62 0.12 -7.27
CA PRO A 82 -7.18 -1.21 -7.01
C PRO A 82 -6.80 -2.18 -8.13
N VAL A 83 -6.61 -3.46 -7.78
CA VAL A 83 -6.19 -4.53 -8.70
C VAL A 83 -6.89 -5.86 -8.39
N SER A 84 -8.10 -6.02 -8.92
CA SER A 84 -8.87 -7.26 -8.76
C SER A 84 -9.79 -7.53 -9.95
N PRO A 85 -9.97 -8.80 -10.36
CA PRO A 85 -11.02 -9.17 -11.30
C PRO A 85 -12.41 -8.79 -10.75
N PRO A 86 -13.41 -8.59 -11.62
CA PRO A 86 -14.77 -8.33 -11.18
C PRO A 86 -15.36 -9.53 -10.40
N PRO A 87 -16.38 -9.30 -9.55
CA PRO A 87 -16.89 -10.32 -8.63
C PRO A 87 -17.30 -11.64 -9.27
N TYR A 88 -17.84 -11.60 -10.49
CA TYR A 88 -18.28 -12.80 -11.20
C TYR A 88 -17.15 -13.72 -11.69
N LEU A 89 -15.88 -13.27 -11.66
CA LEU A 89 -14.74 -14.09 -12.07
C LEU A 89 -13.99 -14.72 -10.91
N ASN A 90 -13.89 -14.03 -9.78
CA ASN A 90 -13.01 -14.48 -8.70
C ASN A 90 -13.64 -14.37 -7.32
N GLY A 91 -14.74 -13.63 -7.13
CA GLY A 91 -15.34 -13.36 -5.82
C GLY A 91 -15.34 -11.87 -5.47
N GLY A 92 -16.05 -11.52 -4.40
CA GLY A 92 -16.32 -10.13 -4.02
C GLY A 92 -15.10 -9.37 -3.49
N PRO A 93 -15.31 -8.08 -3.15
CA PRO A 93 -14.24 -7.23 -2.67
C PRO A 93 -13.70 -7.65 -1.29
N ARG A 94 -14.49 -8.34 -0.46
CA ARG A 94 -14.04 -8.84 0.85
C ARG A 94 -12.95 -9.89 0.73
N GLU A 95 -13.02 -10.69 -0.32
CA GLU A 95 -12.13 -11.82 -0.54
C GLU A 95 -10.98 -11.46 -1.48
N TYR A 96 -11.22 -10.59 -2.47
CA TYR A 96 -10.27 -10.40 -3.56
C TYR A 96 -9.85 -8.95 -3.84
N LEU A 97 -10.47 -7.93 -3.23
CA LEU A 97 -10.05 -6.54 -3.47
C LEU A 97 -8.66 -6.29 -2.89
N ALA A 98 -7.72 -5.95 -3.76
CA ALA A 98 -6.37 -5.59 -3.41
C ALA A 98 -6.00 -4.26 -4.04
N TRP A 99 -4.95 -3.65 -3.51
CA TRP A 99 -4.36 -2.42 -4.04
C TRP A 99 -2.89 -2.66 -4.38
N VAL A 100 -2.42 -1.93 -5.38
CA VAL A 100 -1.02 -1.91 -5.79
C VAL A 100 -0.51 -0.48 -5.76
N ILE A 101 0.69 -0.33 -5.18
CA ILE A 101 1.58 0.80 -5.43
C ILE A 101 2.62 0.31 -6.44
N GLU A 102 2.70 0.94 -7.60
CA GLU A 102 3.71 0.63 -8.62
C GLU A 102 4.48 1.87 -9.05
N CYS A 103 5.74 1.67 -9.42
CA CYS A 103 6.59 2.69 -10.00
C CYS A 103 7.31 2.10 -11.22
N ARG A 104 7.31 2.84 -12.34
CA ARG A 104 7.98 2.45 -13.59
C ARG A 104 9.31 3.18 -13.81
N ASP A 105 9.85 3.77 -12.75
CA ASP A 105 11.19 4.34 -12.73
C ASP A 105 12.07 3.49 -11.80
N GLY A 106 12.92 2.64 -12.38
CA GLY A 106 13.83 1.77 -11.63
C GLY A 106 14.84 2.50 -10.74
N LYS A 107 15.02 3.83 -10.92
CA LYS A 107 15.88 4.65 -10.04
C LYS A 107 15.13 5.14 -8.80
N PHE A 108 13.81 5.22 -8.85
CA PHE A 108 12.99 5.68 -7.74
C PHE A 108 12.73 4.54 -6.76
N LYS A 109 13.19 4.68 -5.51
CA LYS A 109 13.25 3.56 -4.57
C LYS A 109 11.96 3.40 -3.77
N PRO A 110 11.49 2.16 -3.50
CA PRO A 110 10.32 1.92 -2.65
C PRO A 110 10.43 2.55 -1.25
N GLY A 111 11.63 2.52 -0.65
CA GLY A 111 11.87 3.17 0.63
C GLY A 111 11.62 4.68 0.65
N THR A 112 11.79 5.37 -0.49
CA THR A 112 11.44 6.78 -0.63
C THR A 112 9.93 6.97 -0.53
N VAL A 113 9.12 6.06 -1.06
CA VAL A 113 7.66 6.11 -0.88
C VAL A 113 7.27 6.02 0.59
N ALA A 114 7.95 5.16 1.36
CA ALA A 114 7.72 5.07 2.80
C ALA A 114 7.98 6.40 3.51
N ASP A 115 9.08 7.09 3.18
CA ASP A 115 9.39 8.43 3.74
C ASP A 115 8.31 9.46 3.41
N TRP A 116 7.82 9.44 2.17
CA TRP A 116 6.79 10.37 1.71
C TRP A 116 5.46 10.15 2.41
N LEU A 117 5.08 8.89 2.54
CA LEU A 117 3.88 8.47 3.26
C LEU A 117 4.01 8.84 4.75
N GLU A 118 5.11 8.49 5.41
CA GLU A 118 5.34 8.80 6.82
C GLU A 118 5.33 10.30 7.12
N GLY A 119 5.84 11.13 6.20
CA GLY A 119 5.84 12.59 6.37
C GLY A 119 4.51 13.29 6.05
N ARG A 120 3.49 12.58 5.56
CA ARG A 120 2.23 13.19 5.08
C ARG A 120 0.95 12.55 5.64
N LEU A 121 1.00 11.27 5.98
CA LEU A 121 -0.08 10.59 6.67
C LEU A 121 -0.18 11.05 8.15
N PRO A 122 -1.29 10.76 8.83
CA PRO A 122 -1.44 10.95 10.25
C PRO A 122 -0.24 10.44 11.06
N THR A 123 0.16 11.20 12.08
CA THR A 123 1.32 10.89 12.91
C THR A 123 0.90 10.80 14.38
N PRO A 124 1.10 9.65 15.05
CA PRO A 124 1.65 8.41 14.51
C PRO A 124 0.62 7.65 13.63
N VAL A 125 1.08 7.03 12.55
CA VAL A 125 0.20 6.41 11.53
C VAL A 125 -0.61 5.22 12.08
N ASP A 126 -0.10 4.57 13.12
CA ASP A 126 -0.71 3.44 13.81
C ASP A 126 -1.71 3.83 14.91
N ASP A 127 -1.82 5.13 15.24
CA ASP A 127 -2.84 5.62 16.17
C ASP A 127 -4.12 5.97 15.44
N ILE A 128 -5.16 5.16 15.64
CA ILE A 128 -6.50 5.35 15.07
C ILE A 128 -7.03 6.76 15.34
N ALA A 129 -6.77 7.32 16.53
CA ALA A 129 -7.27 8.64 16.91
C ALA A 129 -6.56 9.80 16.18
N ALA A 130 -5.41 9.55 15.55
CA ALA A 130 -4.71 10.54 14.74
C ALA A 130 -5.34 10.70 13.34
N TRP A 131 -6.13 9.72 12.90
CA TRP A 131 -6.77 9.78 11.59
C TRP A 131 -8.02 10.66 11.62
N PRO A 132 -8.24 11.49 10.58
CA PRO A 132 -9.49 12.21 10.45
C PRO A 132 -10.64 11.20 10.26
N ASP A 133 -11.60 11.25 11.17
CA ASP A 133 -12.81 10.43 11.11
C ASP A 133 -13.67 10.87 9.91
N GLU A 134 -14.49 9.96 9.38
CA GLU A 134 -15.41 10.25 8.27
C GLU A 134 -16.65 11.07 8.69
N ASP A 135 -16.70 11.58 9.94
CA ASP A 135 -17.81 12.32 10.56
C ASP A 135 -17.42 13.71 11.10
#